data_AF-A0A7X9BC38-F1
#
_entry.id   AF-A0A7X9BC38-F1
#
_cell.length_a   1.000
_cell.length_b   1.000
_cell.length_c   1.000
_cell.angle_alpha   90.00
_cell.angle_beta   90.00
_cell.angle_gamma   90.00
#
_symmetry.space_group_name_H-M   'P 1'
#
loop_
_entity.id
_entity.type
_entity.pdbx_description
1 polymer ?
#
loop_
_entity_poly.entity_id
_entity_poly.type
_entity_poly.pdbx_seq_one_letter_code
_entity_poly.pdbx_strand_id
1 'polypeptide(L)'
;MKKIFVKVDEDIIKKILKRGSTLVVATAITMTLSGCNREIIDTKYGLDTGLTIGDDTAIIFEIENWKDYEGEQYQLKTPQGLVMLSSSFDTELFYGHSDTYSVKSFASNAISNLGELHYLGLISDKDKRFNYQIIDTHWKYNKATIFNKNKALVANIVKWRSYQGEQFQIVTEDGMVMLPSSYNAKLFYDLQSPIKAEDFAKKYVGSDGQVHVYGEEISVGNFNYDILDLNYVFNKIIIFKDETAVVLPIDNWTDYEGEQLQVSVHNGPLLLTAAYDSILINDTKSQNKAITIAKMLSDNVFDYSLGFPDTKGFLNKVLLDLEYGFNNAIISNNNSATAISIDKWCDYKGEQLQITLPTGDVILTSSLFLDLLNGGSEKINASTLACDYATGKVIDKAQNVTNKALFNCQILDLNYKFKYALKLINGNVTILPLYRWKDYYNSNGYKSAHCSVRADGTKIYKILSEEPSPNCEQLQLELSDQETVVLASSYNTVLVDNITPIEEIAEMFRGENGTIINLESVFGKPKDSSWNWKLIDTKWTYNYAIYEAGQNCQIFDINTWMDFSDGEQVQLKFLDNRGMLTSYINTSLIYAKDESKVEILGKAFSGQNIKTGSVYKYRSLNK
;
A
#
# COMPACT_ATOMS: atom_id res chain seq x y z
N MET A 1 38.02 -6.66 -24.93
CA MET A 1 36.92 -7.63 -25.03
C MET A 1 37.48 -9.04 -25.24
N LYS A 2 37.58 -9.84 -24.17
CA LYS A 2 37.81 -11.30 -24.26
C LYS A 2 36.47 -11.98 -23.92
N LYS A 3 35.84 -12.64 -24.89
CA LYS A 3 34.68 -13.51 -24.63
C LYS A 3 35.19 -14.80 -24.00
N ILE A 4 34.81 -15.06 -22.75
CA ILE A 4 34.97 -16.39 -22.13
C ILE A 4 33.70 -17.16 -22.45
N PHE A 5 33.81 -18.23 -23.24
CA PHE A 5 32.75 -19.21 -23.42
C PHE A 5 32.93 -20.30 -22.37
N VAL A 6 31.99 -20.41 -21.43
CA VAL A 6 31.90 -21.59 -20.55
C VAL A 6 31.22 -22.69 -21.35
N LYS A 7 31.97 -23.75 -21.68
CA LYS A 7 31.45 -24.94 -22.35
C LYS A 7 30.82 -25.83 -21.28
N VAL A 8 29.49 -25.82 -21.18
CA VAL A 8 28.76 -26.75 -20.32
C VAL A 8 28.81 -28.14 -20.97
N ASP A 9 29.21 -29.14 -20.19
CA ASP A 9 29.40 -30.52 -20.64
C ASP A 9 28.05 -31.20 -20.91
N GLU A 10 27.77 -31.54 -22.18
CA GLU A 10 26.50 -32.12 -22.63
C GLU A 10 26.16 -33.46 -21.95
N ASP A 11 27.18 -34.17 -21.44
CA ASP A 11 26.99 -35.48 -20.79
C ASP A 11 26.43 -35.38 -19.36
N ILE A 12 26.57 -34.23 -18.70
CA ILE A 12 25.93 -33.95 -17.40
C ILE A 12 24.43 -33.72 -17.59
N ILE A 13 24.04 -32.98 -18.62
CA ILE A 13 22.64 -32.71 -18.97
C ILE A 13 21.93 -34.01 -19.38
N LYS A 14 22.58 -34.87 -20.18
CA LYS A 14 22.02 -36.17 -20.57
C LYS A 14 21.86 -37.16 -19.41
N LYS A 15 22.68 -37.07 -18.35
CA LYS A 15 22.53 -37.88 -17.13
C LYS A 15 21.35 -37.42 -16.26
N ILE A 16 21.07 -36.11 -16.19
CA ILE A 16 19.95 -35.56 -15.42
C ILE A 16 18.59 -35.87 -16.09
N LEU A 17 18.54 -35.94 -17.42
CA LEU A 17 17.32 -36.16 -18.20
C LEU A 17 16.86 -37.63 -18.32
N LYS A 18 17.63 -38.60 -17.82
CA LYS A 18 17.32 -40.03 -17.99
C LYS A 18 16.52 -40.56 -16.79
N ARG A 19 15.19 -40.40 -16.91
CA ARG A 19 14.10 -41.15 -16.24
C ARG A 19 13.63 -40.61 -14.88
N GLY A 20 12.56 -39.79 -14.92
CA GLY A 20 11.67 -39.48 -13.79
C GLY A 20 11.62 -38.02 -13.36
N SER A 21 12.67 -37.26 -13.65
CA SER A 21 12.91 -35.90 -13.11
C SER A 21 12.46 -34.76 -14.02
N THR A 22 12.28 -34.97 -15.33
CA THR A 22 11.97 -33.88 -16.28
C THR A 22 10.56 -33.33 -16.11
N LEU A 23 9.58 -34.19 -15.77
CA LEU A 23 8.22 -33.73 -15.50
C LEU A 23 8.14 -32.99 -14.16
N VAL A 24 8.81 -33.47 -13.12
CA VAL A 24 8.84 -32.81 -11.80
C VAL A 24 9.57 -31.47 -11.87
N VAL A 25 10.67 -31.36 -12.62
CA VAL A 25 11.38 -30.09 -12.82
C VAL A 25 10.60 -29.16 -13.74
N ALA A 26 9.96 -29.65 -14.81
CA ALA A 26 9.11 -28.82 -15.66
C ALA A 26 7.84 -28.35 -14.94
N THR A 27 7.24 -29.18 -14.08
CA THR A 27 6.10 -28.82 -13.22
C THR A 27 6.52 -27.88 -12.11
N ALA A 28 7.70 -28.07 -11.49
CA ALA A 28 8.25 -27.12 -10.52
C ALA A 28 8.56 -25.77 -11.17
N ILE A 29 9.12 -25.75 -12.39
CA ILE A 29 9.39 -24.51 -13.15
C ILE A 29 8.10 -23.83 -13.60
N THR A 30 7.05 -24.58 -14.00
CA THR A 30 5.76 -23.98 -14.33
C THR A 30 4.99 -23.51 -13.10
N MET A 31 5.11 -24.19 -11.95
CA MET A 31 4.55 -23.75 -10.67
C MET A 31 5.24 -22.50 -10.12
N THR A 32 6.56 -22.36 -10.28
CA THR A 32 7.28 -21.11 -9.94
C THR A 32 6.99 -19.96 -10.89
N LEU A 33 6.43 -20.23 -12.08
CA LEU A 33 6.06 -19.23 -13.08
C LEU A 33 4.55 -18.92 -13.11
N SER A 34 3.74 -19.62 -12.31
CA SER A 34 2.27 -19.48 -12.26
C SER A 34 1.74 -18.98 -10.90
N GLY A 35 2.62 -18.64 -9.95
CA GLY A 35 2.21 -17.82 -8.81
C GLY A 35 1.89 -16.39 -9.29
N CYS A 36 1.03 -15.67 -8.58
CA CYS A 36 0.73 -14.24 -8.81
C CYS A 36 1.94 -13.33 -8.44
N ASN A 37 3.16 -13.80 -8.68
CA ASN A 37 4.42 -13.21 -8.28
C ASN A 37 5.39 -13.34 -9.45
N ARG A 38 5.16 -12.62 -10.56
CA ARG A 38 6.15 -12.58 -11.64
C ARG A 38 7.42 -11.87 -11.14
N GLU A 39 8.55 -12.55 -11.24
CA GLU A 39 9.86 -11.95 -10.95
C GLU A 39 10.23 -10.95 -12.06
N ILE A 40 10.41 -9.66 -11.71
CA ILE A 40 10.89 -8.64 -12.64
C ILE A 40 12.42 -8.62 -12.61
N ILE A 41 13.05 -8.93 -13.75
CA ILE A 41 14.51 -8.86 -13.90
C ILE A 41 14.90 -7.43 -14.30
N ASP A 42 15.33 -6.62 -13.32
CA ASP A 42 15.97 -5.34 -13.61
C ASP A 42 17.49 -5.49 -13.76
N THR A 43 17.99 -5.22 -14.96
CA THR A 43 19.42 -5.20 -15.30
C THR A 43 20.00 -3.80 -15.47
N LYS A 44 19.17 -2.76 -15.33
CA LYS A 44 19.51 -1.37 -15.63
C LYS A 44 20.04 -0.63 -14.41
N TYR A 45 19.51 -0.91 -13.23
CA TYR A 45 19.94 -0.27 -11.99
C TYR A 45 20.25 -1.29 -10.89
N GLY A 46 21.33 -1.03 -10.16
CA GLY A 46 21.69 -1.82 -8.99
C GLY A 46 21.38 -1.02 -7.73
N LEU A 47 20.53 -1.59 -6.86
CA LEU A 47 20.17 -1.01 -5.57
C LEU A 47 21.25 -1.38 -4.55
N ASP A 48 21.69 -0.39 -3.77
CA ASP A 48 22.79 -0.56 -2.81
C ASP A 48 22.36 -0.36 -1.36
N THR A 49 21.36 0.49 -1.14
CA THR A 49 20.92 0.90 0.19
C THR A 49 19.40 0.81 0.30
N GLY A 50 18.92 0.15 1.34
CA GLY A 50 17.52 0.18 1.75
C GLY A 50 17.33 1.13 2.92
N LEU A 51 16.18 1.78 2.95
CA LEU A 51 15.73 2.64 4.03
C LEU A 51 14.30 2.25 4.36
N THR A 52 14.06 1.75 5.57
CA THR A 52 12.70 1.58 6.09
C THR A 52 12.38 2.74 7.02
N ILE A 53 11.24 3.38 6.84
CA ILE A 53 10.75 4.45 7.72
C ILE A 53 9.68 3.88 8.64
N GLY A 54 9.92 3.98 9.95
CA GLY A 54 8.95 3.66 10.99
C GLY A 54 8.15 4.90 11.40
N ASP A 55 7.52 4.84 12.57
CA ASP A 55 6.68 5.93 13.09
C ASP A 55 7.50 7.22 13.34
N ASP A 56 8.50 7.13 14.21
CA ASP A 56 9.47 8.19 14.49
C ASP A 56 10.92 7.78 14.20
N THR A 57 11.13 6.64 13.56
CA THR A 57 12.46 6.08 13.29
C THR A 57 12.75 5.85 11.83
N ALA A 58 14.03 5.72 11.52
CA ALA A 58 14.48 5.29 10.21
C ALA A 58 15.57 4.23 10.35
N ILE A 59 15.49 3.20 9.51
CA ILE A 59 16.42 2.07 9.51
C ILE A 59 17.14 2.03 8.16
N ILE A 60 18.44 2.31 8.16
CA ILE A 60 19.29 2.21 6.98
C ILE A 60 20.01 0.86 6.99
N PHE A 61 19.99 0.15 5.85
CA PHE A 61 20.68 -1.13 5.67
C PHE A 61 21.31 -1.27 4.28
N GLU A 62 22.41 -2.02 4.22
CA GLU A 62 23.03 -2.38 2.94
C GLU A 62 22.26 -3.54 2.29
N ILE A 63 22.06 -3.45 0.98
CA ILE A 63 21.43 -4.50 0.18
C ILE A 63 22.54 -5.35 -0.45
N GLU A 64 22.62 -6.62 -0.07
CA GLU A 64 23.47 -7.61 -0.74
C GLU A 64 22.81 -8.11 -2.03
N ASN A 65 21.51 -8.35 -1.98
CA ASN A 65 20.71 -8.82 -3.10
C ASN A 65 19.27 -8.37 -2.90
N TRP A 66 18.57 -8.11 -3.99
CA TRP A 66 17.15 -7.74 -3.97
C TRP A 66 16.42 -8.40 -5.12
N LYS A 67 15.11 -8.55 -4.94
CA LYS A 67 14.17 -9.02 -5.96
C LYS A 67 12.88 -8.24 -5.84
N ASP A 68 12.29 -8.00 -7.00
CA ASP A 68 11.00 -7.35 -7.16
C ASP A 68 9.94 -8.39 -7.52
N TYR A 69 8.77 -8.27 -6.89
CA TYR A 69 7.62 -9.14 -7.09
C TYR A 69 6.40 -8.28 -7.42
N GLU A 70 5.46 -8.85 -8.18
CA GLU A 70 4.12 -8.27 -8.37
C GLU A 70 3.44 -8.00 -7.01
N GLY A 71 2.68 -6.91 -6.91
CA GLY A 71 1.99 -6.49 -5.69
C GLY A 71 2.91 -5.78 -4.69
N GLU A 72 3.66 -4.77 -5.16
CA GLU A 72 4.37 -3.81 -4.32
C GLU A 72 5.49 -4.32 -3.41
N GLN A 73 6.01 -5.53 -3.63
CA GLN A 73 6.88 -6.19 -2.66
C GLN A 73 8.31 -6.40 -3.15
N TYR A 74 9.25 -6.17 -2.23
CA TYR A 74 10.66 -6.50 -2.41
C TYR A 74 11.11 -7.58 -1.44
N GLN A 75 11.81 -8.59 -1.95
CA GLN A 75 12.65 -9.43 -1.10
C GLN A 75 14.04 -8.83 -1.08
N LEU A 76 14.51 -8.50 0.11
CA LEU A 76 15.79 -7.86 0.37
C LEU A 76 16.65 -8.82 1.19
N LYS A 77 17.90 -8.98 0.81
CA LYS A 77 18.90 -9.73 1.57
C LYS A 77 20.03 -8.78 1.98
N THR A 78 20.33 -8.74 3.27
CA THR A 78 21.47 -7.99 3.81
C THR A 78 22.76 -8.82 3.76
N PRO A 79 23.96 -8.19 3.76
CA PRO A 79 25.24 -8.91 3.83
C PRO A 79 25.40 -9.81 5.06
N GLN A 80 24.65 -9.54 6.12
CA GLN A 80 24.67 -10.32 7.37
C GLN A 80 23.75 -11.55 7.29
N GLY A 81 23.04 -11.77 6.18
CA GLY A 81 22.22 -12.94 5.95
C GLY A 81 20.75 -12.80 6.37
N LEU A 82 20.31 -11.63 6.86
CA LEU A 82 18.89 -11.35 7.06
C LEU A 82 18.20 -11.28 5.70
N VAL A 83 17.12 -12.04 5.52
CA VAL A 83 16.20 -11.90 4.39
C VAL A 83 14.90 -11.30 4.89
N MET A 84 14.38 -10.31 4.18
CA MET A 84 13.16 -9.58 4.50
C MET A 84 12.29 -9.47 3.26
N LEU A 85 11.00 -9.80 3.36
CA LEU A 85 9.99 -9.39 2.40
C LEU A 85 9.30 -8.14 2.93
N SER A 86 9.31 -7.06 2.17
CA SER A 86 8.78 -5.75 2.57
C SER A 86 7.98 -5.11 1.44
N SER A 87 6.99 -4.29 1.80
CA SER A 87 6.29 -3.43 0.84
C SER A 87 7.13 -2.21 0.46
N SER A 88 6.92 -1.71 -0.76
CA SER A 88 7.45 -0.44 -1.26
C SER A 88 6.85 0.78 -0.58
N PHE A 89 5.75 0.62 0.19
CA PHE A 89 5.08 1.70 0.90
C PHE A 89 5.85 2.20 2.12
N ASP A 90 6.75 1.40 2.68
CA ASP A 90 7.53 1.81 3.86
C ASP A 90 9.03 1.60 3.69
N THR A 91 9.45 1.07 2.53
CA THR A 91 10.83 0.71 2.26
C THR A 91 11.29 1.29 0.93
N GLU A 92 12.17 2.28 1.05
CA GLU A 92 12.77 3.01 -0.05
C GLU A 92 14.11 2.39 -0.45
N LEU A 93 14.34 2.21 -1.74
CA LEU A 93 15.56 1.62 -2.26
C LEU A 93 16.36 2.64 -3.06
N PHE A 94 17.60 2.89 -2.65
CA PHE A 94 18.48 3.87 -3.30
C PHE A 94 19.47 3.20 -4.24
N TYR A 95 19.85 3.95 -5.29
CA TYR A 95 20.90 3.55 -6.21
C TYR A 95 21.78 4.72 -6.63
N GLY A 96 23.04 4.39 -6.92
CA GLY A 96 24.00 5.35 -7.42
C GLY A 96 24.59 6.21 -6.31
N HIS A 97 25.58 7.01 -6.69
CA HIS A 97 26.31 7.86 -5.76
C HIS A 97 25.90 9.32 -5.96
N SER A 98 25.83 10.06 -4.85
CA SER A 98 25.60 11.49 -4.86
C SER A 98 26.41 12.15 -3.76
N ASP A 99 27.12 13.21 -4.12
CA ASP A 99 27.79 14.11 -3.18
C ASP A 99 26.80 15.10 -2.53
N THR A 100 25.57 15.18 -3.06
CA THR A 100 24.54 16.16 -2.66
C THR A 100 23.49 15.56 -1.72
N TYR A 101 23.06 14.33 -1.99
CA TYR A 101 21.96 13.62 -1.36
C TYR A 101 22.51 12.35 -0.72
N SER A 102 22.68 12.36 0.61
CA SER A 102 23.00 11.14 1.36
C SER A 102 21.73 10.48 1.89
N VAL A 103 21.65 9.14 1.85
CA VAL A 103 20.52 8.39 2.48
C VAL A 103 20.37 8.78 3.94
N LYS A 104 21.50 8.96 4.64
CA LYS A 104 21.52 9.39 6.04
C LYS A 104 20.68 10.66 6.26
N SER A 105 20.90 11.67 5.43
CA SER A 105 20.21 12.93 5.64
C SER A 105 18.80 12.93 5.05
N PHE A 106 18.51 12.13 4.03
CA PHE A 106 17.13 11.85 3.62
C PHE A 106 16.35 11.23 4.80
N ALA A 107 16.90 10.19 5.42
CA ALA A 107 16.31 9.49 6.55
C ALA A 107 16.13 10.40 7.77
N SER A 108 17.13 11.22 8.09
CA SER A 108 17.06 12.17 9.22
C SER A 108 15.97 13.23 9.03
N ASN A 109 15.61 13.55 7.79
CA ASN A 109 14.54 14.50 7.49
C ASN A 109 13.16 13.85 7.40
N ALA A 110 13.11 12.55 7.08
CA ALA A 110 11.87 11.77 7.02
C ALA A 110 11.29 11.52 8.42
N ILE A 111 12.14 11.53 9.45
CA ILE A 111 11.73 11.34 10.85
C ILE A 111 11.52 12.67 11.56
N SER A 112 10.83 12.63 12.71
CA SER A 112 10.66 13.80 13.56
C SER A 112 12.02 14.31 14.10
N ASN A 113 12.09 15.57 14.57
CA ASN A 113 13.33 16.11 15.16
C ASN A 113 13.82 15.34 16.40
N LEU A 114 12.95 14.54 17.02
CA LEU A 114 13.26 13.68 18.16
C LEU A 114 13.49 12.21 17.75
N GLY A 115 13.29 11.90 16.47
CA GLY A 115 13.36 10.55 15.93
C GLY A 115 14.76 9.95 15.93
N GLU A 116 14.80 8.62 15.91
CA GLU A 116 16.05 7.86 15.95
C GLU A 116 16.45 7.30 14.58
N LEU A 117 17.72 7.47 14.21
CA LEU A 117 18.30 6.87 13.02
C LEU A 117 19.09 5.61 13.39
N HIS A 118 18.67 4.48 12.88
CA HIS A 118 19.31 3.19 13.08
C HIS A 118 20.06 2.71 11.84
N TYR A 119 21.11 1.94 12.11
CA TYR A 119 21.89 1.25 11.10
C TYR A 119 21.83 -0.26 11.34
N LEU A 120 21.59 -1.03 10.28
CA LEU A 120 21.66 -2.47 10.29
C LEU A 120 22.87 -2.95 9.50
N GLY A 121 23.80 -3.58 10.22
CA GLY A 121 25.03 -4.12 9.65
C GLY A 121 26.17 -3.09 9.52
N LEU A 122 27.27 -3.53 8.90
CA LEU A 122 28.38 -2.66 8.52
C LEU A 122 28.07 -2.08 7.14
N ILE A 123 27.86 -0.77 7.05
CA ILE A 123 27.66 -0.08 5.77
C ILE A 123 29.01 0.06 5.09
N SER A 124 29.16 -0.55 3.91
CA SER A 124 30.33 -0.33 3.05
C SER A 124 29.93 0.36 1.76
N ASP A 125 30.67 1.41 1.37
CA ASP A 125 30.51 2.11 0.09
C ASP A 125 31.06 1.24 -1.07
N LYS A 126 30.42 0.11 -1.36
CA LYS A 126 30.83 -0.80 -2.45
C LYS A 126 29.73 -1.06 -3.47
N ASP A 127 30.19 -1.48 -4.64
CA ASP A 127 29.57 -1.44 -5.97
C ASP A 127 28.08 -1.83 -6.09
N LYS A 128 27.42 -1.18 -7.07
CA LYS A 128 26.03 -1.39 -7.52
C LYS A 128 25.66 -2.88 -7.64
N ARG A 129 24.57 -3.29 -6.99
CA ARG A 129 24.11 -4.70 -6.98
C ARG A 129 22.84 -4.88 -7.81
N PHE A 130 23.00 -5.45 -9.00
CA PHE A 130 21.89 -5.72 -9.93
C PHE A 130 21.20 -7.04 -9.61
N ASN A 131 19.91 -7.15 -9.94
CA ASN A 131 19.16 -8.40 -9.84
C ASN A 131 19.53 -9.33 -11.02
N TYR A 132 20.45 -10.28 -10.77
CA TYR A 132 20.86 -11.28 -11.78
C TYR A 132 20.26 -12.68 -11.55
N GLN A 133 19.42 -12.87 -10.53
CA GLN A 133 18.95 -14.20 -10.14
C GLN A 133 17.62 -14.54 -10.82
N ILE A 134 17.62 -15.63 -11.62
CA ILE A 134 16.46 -16.14 -12.38
C ILE A 134 15.65 -17.19 -11.57
N ILE A 135 16.20 -17.69 -10.47
CA ILE A 135 15.57 -18.72 -9.63
C ILE A 135 15.72 -18.30 -8.18
N ASP A 136 14.60 -18.21 -7.46
CA ASP A 136 14.63 -17.98 -6.03
C ASP A 136 14.72 -19.28 -5.21
N THR A 137 15.72 -19.32 -4.34
CA THR A 137 15.95 -20.41 -3.39
C THR A 137 15.79 -19.97 -1.93
N HIS A 138 15.43 -18.69 -1.70
CA HIS A 138 15.38 -18.03 -0.40
C HIS A 138 13.96 -17.66 0.06
N TRP A 139 12.91 -18.25 -0.54
CA TRP A 139 11.49 -18.18 -0.11
C TRP A 139 11.21 -18.82 1.27
N LYS A 140 12.17 -18.82 2.18
CA LYS A 140 12.02 -19.39 3.50
C LYS A 140 11.85 -18.25 4.47
N TYR A 141 10.71 -18.15 5.12
CA TYR A 141 10.52 -17.25 6.25
C TYR A 141 10.20 -18.07 7.50
N ASN A 142 10.71 -17.62 8.64
CA ASN A 142 10.47 -18.23 9.95
C ASN A 142 9.70 -17.29 10.89
N LYS A 143 9.60 -15.99 10.55
CA LYS A 143 8.84 -15.01 11.31
C LYS A 143 8.02 -14.10 10.41
N ALA A 144 6.90 -13.63 10.94
CA ALA A 144 6.14 -12.51 10.40
C ALA A 144 6.09 -11.42 11.46
N THR A 145 6.37 -10.18 11.07
CA THR A 145 6.18 -9.02 11.95
C THR A 145 5.02 -8.20 11.44
N ILE A 146 4.02 -7.95 12.27
CA ILE A 146 2.86 -7.12 11.97
C ILE A 146 2.99 -5.82 12.76
N PHE A 147 2.77 -4.68 12.12
CA PHE A 147 2.92 -3.35 12.69
C PHE A 147 1.57 -2.66 12.79
N ASN A 148 1.37 -1.88 13.85
CA ASN A 148 0.32 -0.89 13.95
C ASN A 148 0.82 0.27 14.83
N LYS A 149 1.02 1.45 14.24
CA LYS A 149 1.64 2.61 14.89
C LYS A 149 2.98 2.23 15.57
N ASN A 150 3.18 2.60 16.82
CA ASN A 150 4.35 2.27 17.64
C ASN A 150 4.28 0.86 18.27
N LYS A 151 3.45 -0.05 17.74
CA LYS A 151 3.39 -1.44 18.21
C LYS A 151 3.74 -2.42 17.11
N ALA A 152 4.42 -3.50 17.50
CA ALA A 152 4.73 -4.60 16.61
C ALA A 152 4.48 -5.96 17.28
N LEU A 153 3.96 -6.90 16.49
CA LEU A 153 3.85 -8.31 16.82
C LEU A 153 4.82 -9.11 15.97
N VAL A 154 5.82 -9.73 16.58
CA VAL A 154 6.73 -10.68 15.94
C VAL A 154 6.20 -12.09 16.20
N ALA A 155 5.54 -12.66 15.20
CA ALA A 155 4.99 -14.01 15.25
C ALA A 155 5.96 -15.03 14.63
N ASN A 156 6.23 -16.11 15.36
CA ASN A 156 6.89 -17.29 14.82
C ASN A 156 5.91 -18.06 13.93
N ILE A 157 6.28 -18.31 12.67
CA ILE A 157 5.39 -18.89 11.65
C ILE A 157 5.87 -20.27 11.17
N VAL A 158 4.94 -21.22 11.14
CA VAL A 158 5.16 -22.58 10.61
C VAL A 158 4.76 -22.71 9.14
N LYS A 159 3.91 -21.82 8.63
CA LYS A 159 3.53 -21.76 7.22
C LYS A 159 3.22 -20.33 6.83
N TRP A 160 3.47 -20.03 5.56
CA TRP A 160 3.03 -18.80 4.94
C TRP A 160 2.72 -19.01 3.46
N ARG A 161 1.96 -18.09 2.89
CA ARG A 161 1.77 -17.93 1.44
C ARG A 161 1.48 -16.47 1.11
N SER A 162 1.86 -16.04 -0.09
CA SER A 162 1.31 -14.83 -0.70
C SER A 162 -0.16 -15.09 -1.07
N TYR A 163 -1.01 -14.10 -0.89
CA TYR A 163 -2.43 -14.12 -1.22
C TYR A 163 -2.75 -12.84 -2.00
N GLN A 164 -3.15 -13.02 -3.27
CA GLN A 164 -3.46 -11.93 -4.22
C GLN A 164 -2.44 -10.79 -4.27
N GLY A 165 -1.13 -11.09 -4.18
CA GLY A 165 -0.07 -10.08 -4.27
C GLY A 165 0.11 -9.29 -2.98
N GLU A 166 -0.95 -8.72 -2.42
CA GLU A 166 -0.86 -7.67 -1.39
C GLU A 166 -1.09 -8.15 0.05
N GLN A 167 -1.46 -9.41 0.25
CA GLN A 167 -1.69 -9.98 1.57
C GLN A 167 -0.82 -11.21 1.83
N PHE A 168 -0.49 -11.45 3.10
CA PHE A 168 0.20 -12.65 3.54
C PHE A 168 -0.71 -13.50 4.38
N GLN A 169 -0.94 -14.75 3.98
CA GLN A 169 -1.51 -15.69 4.92
C GLN A 169 -0.39 -16.33 5.73
N ILE A 170 -0.46 -16.23 7.05
CA ILE A 170 0.50 -16.82 7.97
C ILE A 170 -0.18 -17.78 8.94
N VAL A 171 0.53 -18.83 9.31
CA VAL A 171 0.09 -19.81 10.31
C VAL A 171 1.18 -19.94 11.36
N THR A 172 0.79 -19.77 12.62
CA THR A 172 1.68 -19.91 13.78
C THR A 172 1.60 -21.32 14.36
N GLU A 173 2.52 -21.67 15.26
CA GLU A 173 2.62 -23.02 15.83
C GLU A 173 1.38 -23.48 16.59
N ASP A 174 0.71 -22.56 17.28
CA ASP A 174 -0.50 -22.88 18.05
C ASP A 174 -1.74 -23.04 17.15
N GLY A 175 -1.60 -22.82 15.84
CA GLY A 175 -2.66 -22.97 14.87
C GLY A 175 -3.47 -21.70 14.62
N MET A 176 -3.06 -20.55 15.17
CA MET A 176 -3.60 -19.24 14.77
C MET A 176 -3.26 -18.99 13.29
N VAL A 177 -4.28 -18.69 12.49
CA VAL A 177 -4.14 -18.26 11.09
C VAL A 177 -4.50 -16.79 11.01
N MET A 178 -3.64 -16.00 10.38
CA MET A 178 -3.83 -14.57 10.15
C MET A 178 -3.64 -14.27 8.67
N LEU A 179 -4.40 -13.29 8.16
CA LEU A 179 -4.23 -12.72 6.83
C LEU A 179 -4.00 -11.20 6.96
N PRO A 180 -2.80 -10.75 7.37
CA PRO A 180 -2.43 -9.34 7.32
C PRO A 180 -2.14 -8.88 5.88
N SER A 181 -2.38 -7.58 5.62
CA SER A 181 -1.81 -6.89 4.46
C SER A 181 -0.27 -6.83 4.55
N SER A 182 0.37 -6.90 3.38
CA SER A 182 1.81 -6.73 3.21
C SER A 182 2.29 -5.31 3.46
N TYR A 183 1.40 -4.32 3.46
CA TYR A 183 1.71 -2.96 3.89
C TYR A 183 2.08 -2.93 5.38
N ASN A 184 1.27 -3.61 6.21
CA ASN A 184 1.44 -3.61 7.66
C ASN A 184 2.19 -4.85 8.17
N ALA A 185 2.70 -5.72 7.29
CA ALA A 185 3.41 -6.92 7.69
C ALA A 185 4.67 -7.17 6.86
N LYS A 186 5.70 -7.72 7.50
CA LYS A 186 6.97 -8.13 6.88
C LYS A 186 7.28 -9.57 7.23
N LEU A 187 7.80 -10.33 6.26
CA LEU A 187 8.27 -11.69 6.49
C LEU A 187 9.79 -11.72 6.62
N PHE A 188 10.29 -12.49 7.59
CA PHE A 188 11.72 -12.53 7.91
C PHE A 188 12.28 -13.95 7.87
N TYR A 189 13.50 -14.06 7.35
CA TYR A 189 14.42 -15.17 7.56
C TYR A 189 15.62 -14.70 8.37
N ASP A 190 15.67 -15.05 9.65
CA ASP A 190 16.71 -14.55 10.57
C ASP A 190 17.56 -15.66 11.22
N LEU A 191 17.34 -16.93 10.88
CA LEU A 191 18.05 -18.06 11.48
C LEU A 191 19.57 -18.03 11.24
N GLN A 192 19.98 -17.59 10.05
CA GLN A 192 21.40 -17.48 9.67
C GLN A 192 21.97 -16.09 9.90
N SER A 193 21.15 -15.15 10.39
CA SER A 193 21.51 -13.76 10.59
C SER A 193 21.81 -13.49 12.06
N PRO A 194 22.84 -12.68 12.37
CA PRO A 194 23.03 -12.12 13.70
C PRO A 194 21.99 -11.02 14.03
N ILE A 195 21.33 -10.45 13.01
CA ILE A 195 20.24 -9.50 13.16
C ILE A 195 18.92 -10.28 13.21
N LYS A 196 18.14 -10.11 14.28
CA LYS A 196 16.85 -10.79 14.46
C LYS A 196 15.67 -9.91 14.07
N ALA A 197 14.54 -10.54 13.70
CA ALA A 197 13.31 -9.81 13.37
C ALA A 197 12.83 -8.93 14.53
N GLU A 198 13.02 -9.38 15.78
CA GLU A 198 12.71 -8.60 16.99
C GLU A 198 13.58 -7.34 17.11
N ASP A 199 14.85 -7.42 16.71
CA ASP A 199 15.75 -6.25 16.72
C ASP A 199 15.35 -5.24 15.65
N PHE A 200 14.89 -5.72 14.48
CA PHE A 200 14.31 -4.87 13.45
C PHE A 200 13.03 -4.22 13.95
N ALA A 201 12.10 -5.00 14.50
CA ALA A 201 10.82 -4.52 15.01
C ALA A 201 11.01 -3.44 16.08
N LYS A 202 11.92 -3.65 17.04
CA LYS A 202 12.24 -2.66 18.09
C LYS A 202 12.76 -1.35 17.53
N LYS A 203 13.60 -1.42 16.49
CA LYS A 203 14.11 -0.23 15.81
C LYS A 203 13.03 0.47 15.01
N TYR A 204 12.06 -0.27 14.46
CA TYR A 204 10.98 0.29 13.64
C TYR A 204 9.98 1.07 14.50
N VAL A 205 9.56 0.50 15.64
CA VAL A 205 8.53 1.10 16.49
C VAL A 205 9.04 2.21 17.42
N GLY A 206 10.34 2.48 17.43
CA GLY A 206 10.91 3.55 18.24
C GLY A 206 11.10 3.21 19.72
N SER A 207 11.59 4.21 20.45
CA SER A 207 12.05 4.06 21.84
C SER A 207 10.91 3.89 22.85
N ASP A 208 9.72 4.42 22.55
CA ASP A 208 8.49 4.29 23.31
C ASP A 208 7.59 3.16 22.80
N GLY A 209 7.93 2.57 21.66
CA GLY A 209 7.18 1.49 21.03
C GLY A 209 7.27 0.15 21.76
N GLN A 210 6.28 -0.71 21.50
CA GLN A 210 6.14 -2.01 22.14
C GLN A 210 6.28 -3.14 21.12
N VAL A 211 7.15 -4.10 21.42
CA VAL A 211 7.33 -5.31 20.61
C VAL A 211 6.87 -6.53 21.40
N HIS A 212 5.87 -7.21 20.87
CA HIS A 212 5.34 -8.46 21.40
C HIS A 212 5.86 -9.63 20.57
N VAL A 213 6.37 -10.67 21.23
CA VAL A 213 6.75 -11.92 20.57
C VAL A 213 5.65 -12.95 20.78
N TYR A 214 5.24 -13.63 19.72
CA TYR A 214 4.15 -14.59 19.72
C TYR A 214 4.56 -15.93 19.09
N GLY A 215 4.19 -17.03 19.76
CA GLY A 215 4.61 -18.38 19.40
C GLY A 215 5.98 -18.75 19.96
N GLU A 216 6.31 -20.04 19.96
CA GLU A 216 7.63 -20.53 20.40
C GLU A 216 8.65 -20.37 19.27
N GLU A 217 9.94 -20.38 19.61
CA GLU A 217 11.01 -20.15 18.65
C GLU A 217 11.14 -21.35 17.69
N ILE A 218 10.99 -21.07 16.39
CA ILE A 218 11.07 -22.08 15.33
C ILE A 218 12.49 -22.12 14.76
N SER A 219 13.11 -23.31 14.69
CA SER A 219 14.45 -23.52 14.13
C SER A 219 14.49 -23.87 12.63
N VAL A 220 13.34 -23.77 11.94
CA VAL A 220 13.18 -24.09 10.52
C VAL A 220 12.50 -22.95 9.77
N GLY A 221 12.98 -22.67 8.55
CA GLY A 221 12.31 -21.76 7.62
C GLY A 221 11.33 -22.51 6.73
N ASN A 222 10.16 -21.94 6.50
CA ASN A 222 9.09 -22.58 5.74
C ASN A 222 9.00 -21.97 4.35
N PHE A 223 8.89 -22.82 3.33
CA PHE A 223 8.67 -22.38 1.95
C PHE A 223 7.22 -21.95 1.75
N ASN A 224 6.98 -21.03 0.79
CA ASN A 224 5.62 -20.74 0.32
C ASN A 224 4.94 -22.02 -0.20
N TYR A 225 3.75 -22.30 0.32
CA TYR A 225 2.91 -23.41 -0.10
C TYR A 225 1.91 -22.93 -1.17
N ASP A 226 2.39 -22.58 -2.36
CA ASP A 226 1.58 -22.03 -3.46
C ASP A 226 0.82 -23.12 -4.27
N ILE A 227 0.09 -23.98 -3.56
CA ILE A 227 -0.67 -25.08 -4.15
C ILE A 227 -2.12 -24.98 -3.65
N LEU A 228 -2.95 -24.21 -4.38
CA LEU A 228 -4.42 -24.22 -4.33
C LEU A 228 -5.02 -24.56 -2.96
N ASP A 229 -5.12 -23.59 -2.05
CA ASP A 229 -5.86 -23.80 -0.79
C ASP A 229 -7.23 -23.09 -0.82
N LEU A 230 -8.27 -23.92 -0.93
CA LEU A 230 -9.69 -23.56 -0.83
C LEU A 230 -10.24 -23.73 0.60
N ASN A 231 -9.39 -24.04 1.59
CA ASN A 231 -9.84 -24.56 2.90
C ASN A 231 -9.61 -23.63 4.09
N TYR A 232 -9.07 -22.42 3.91
CA TYR A 232 -8.96 -21.47 5.01
C TYR A 232 -10.23 -20.62 5.11
N VAL A 233 -10.77 -20.65 6.32
CA VAL A 233 -12.03 -20.08 6.78
C VAL A 233 -11.62 -19.11 7.88
N PHE A 234 -12.06 -17.86 7.86
CA PHE A 234 -11.73 -16.88 8.90
C PHE A 234 -12.99 -16.61 9.72
N ASN A 235 -12.89 -16.69 11.04
CA ASN A 235 -14.04 -16.56 11.94
C ASN A 235 -14.16 -15.19 12.58
N LYS A 236 -13.11 -14.36 12.48
CA LYS A 236 -13.07 -13.00 13.01
C LYS A 236 -12.31 -12.09 12.07
N ILE A 237 -12.57 -10.80 12.20
CA ILE A 237 -11.76 -9.72 11.64
C ILE A 237 -11.34 -8.79 12.78
N ILE A 238 -10.10 -8.32 12.73
CA ILE A 238 -9.65 -7.16 13.51
C ILE A 238 -9.51 -6.01 12.55
N ILE A 239 -10.15 -4.87 12.83
CA ILE A 239 -10.02 -3.64 12.06
C ILE A 239 -9.28 -2.63 12.92
N PHE A 240 -8.17 -2.12 12.41
CA PHE A 240 -7.33 -1.12 13.06
C PHE A 240 -7.67 0.26 12.53
N LYS A 241 -8.02 1.21 13.40
CA LYS A 241 -8.17 2.61 13.03
C LYS A 241 -7.34 3.43 14.00
N ASP A 242 -6.16 3.83 13.54
CA ASP A 242 -5.12 4.47 14.34
C ASP A 242 -4.76 3.69 15.62
N GLU A 243 -5.12 4.24 16.78
CA GLU A 243 -4.83 3.66 18.09
C GLU A 243 -5.88 2.63 18.52
N THR A 244 -6.98 2.48 17.78
CA THR A 244 -8.07 1.57 18.12
C THR A 244 -8.04 0.28 17.30
N ALA A 245 -8.53 -0.80 17.91
CA ALA A 245 -8.76 -2.07 17.24
C ALA A 245 -10.17 -2.56 17.58
N VAL A 246 -10.95 -2.89 16.55
CA VAL A 246 -12.29 -3.45 16.68
C VAL A 246 -12.27 -4.90 16.25
N VAL A 247 -12.59 -5.82 17.17
CA VAL A 247 -12.66 -7.26 16.91
C VAL A 247 -14.11 -7.65 16.65
N LEU A 248 -14.40 -8.10 15.43
CA LEU A 248 -15.74 -8.47 15.00
C LEU A 248 -15.82 -9.97 14.66
N PRO A 249 -16.88 -10.68 15.12
CA PRO A 249 -17.18 -12.03 14.66
C PRO A 249 -17.76 -11.98 13.24
N ILE A 250 -17.30 -12.85 12.35
CA ILE A 250 -17.77 -12.86 10.95
C ILE A 250 -18.39 -14.21 10.58
N ASP A 251 -19.44 -14.14 9.78
CA ASP A 251 -20.14 -15.31 9.23
C ASP A 251 -19.58 -15.70 7.86
N ASN A 252 -19.27 -14.71 7.01
CA ASN A 252 -18.70 -14.88 5.68
C ASN A 252 -17.81 -13.68 5.34
N TRP A 253 -16.90 -13.88 4.41
CA TRP A 253 -16.07 -12.82 3.84
C TRP A 253 -15.82 -13.06 2.35
N THR A 254 -15.53 -11.98 1.64
CA THR A 254 -15.14 -11.95 0.23
C THR A 254 -14.01 -10.95 0.07
N ASP A 255 -13.00 -11.34 -0.68
CA ASP A 255 -11.89 -10.48 -1.10
C ASP A 255 -12.20 -9.84 -2.46
N TYR A 256 -12.05 -8.52 -2.55
CA TYR A 256 -12.20 -7.73 -3.77
C TYR A 256 -10.81 -7.24 -4.16
N GLU A 257 -10.22 -7.94 -5.12
CA GLU A 257 -8.96 -7.60 -5.79
C GLU A 257 -7.73 -7.47 -4.86
N GLY A 258 -7.79 -7.96 -3.61
CA GLY A 258 -6.68 -7.92 -2.64
C GLY A 258 -6.74 -6.74 -1.67
N GLU A 259 -7.48 -5.70 -2.06
CA GLU A 259 -7.51 -4.41 -1.38
C GLU A 259 -8.69 -4.19 -0.45
N GLN A 260 -9.86 -4.74 -0.79
CA GLN A 260 -11.09 -4.51 -0.04
C GLN A 260 -11.66 -5.83 0.44
N LEU A 261 -12.09 -5.84 1.70
CA LEU A 261 -12.73 -6.98 2.34
C LEU A 261 -14.19 -6.67 2.59
N GLN A 262 -15.07 -7.44 1.97
CA GLN A 262 -16.47 -7.46 2.38
C GLN A 262 -16.68 -8.54 3.42
N VAL A 263 -17.20 -8.17 4.58
CA VAL A 263 -17.47 -9.08 5.70
C VAL A 263 -18.91 -8.98 6.17
N SER A 264 -19.54 -10.14 6.36
CA SER A 264 -20.83 -10.23 7.04
C SER A 264 -20.58 -10.40 8.53
N VAL A 265 -20.80 -9.34 9.31
CA VAL A 265 -20.61 -9.36 10.76
C VAL A 265 -21.75 -10.13 11.42
N HIS A 266 -21.43 -11.09 12.28
CA HIS A 266 -22.43 -11.91 12.95
C HIS A 266 -23.29 -11.06 13.89
N ASN A 267 -24.61 -11.02 13.68
CA ASN A 267 -25.56 -10.11 14.33
C ASN A 267 -25.19 -8.61 14.22
N GLY A 268 -24.45 -8.26 13.17
CA GLY A 268 -23.99 -6.90 12.90
C GLY A 268 -24.32 -6.47 11.46
N PRO A 269 -23.65 -5.42 10.98
CA PRO A 269 -23.84 -4.93 9.63
C PRO A 269 -23.12 -5.82 8.62
N LEU A 270 -23.50 -5.69 7.35
CA LEU A 270 -22.58 -5.97 6.26
C LEU A 270 -21.59 -4.80 6.18
N LEU A 271 -20.31 -5.10 6.09
CA LEU A 271 -19.22 -4.13 6.09
C LEU A 271 -18.33 -4.35 4.87
N LEU A 272 -17.99 -3.29 4.17
CA LEU A 272 -16.87 -3.23 3.22
C LEU A 272 -15.79 -2.35 3.82
N THR A 273 -14.58 -2.87 3.96
CA THR A 273 -13.46 -2.21 4.62
C THR A 273 -12.15 -2.50 3.88
N ALA A 274 -11.10 -1.73 4.14
CA ALA A 274 -9.80 -1.96 3.54
C ALA A 274 -9.15 -3.24 4.08
N ALA A 275 -8.43 -3.95 3.23
CA ALA A 275 -7.60 -5.08 3.61
C ALA A 275 -6.32 -4.60 4.32
N TYR A 276 -5.89 -3.37 4.01
CA TYR A 276 -4.72 -2.70 4.56
C TYR A 276 -4.76 -2.54 6.07
N ASP A 277 -5.90 -2.14 6.63
CA ASP A 277 -6.06 -1.88 8.05
C ASP A 277 -6.76 -3.03 8.79
N SER A 278 -6.88 -4.18 8.13
CA SER A 278 -7.65 -5.32 8.63
C SER A 278 -6.83 -6.60 8.67
N ILE A 279 -7.12 -7.44 9.67
CA ILE A 279 -6.57 -8.80 9.76
C ILE A 279 -7.72 -9.79 9.89
N LEU A 280 -7.90 -10.63 8.88
CA LEU A 280 -8.77 -11.80 9.00
C LEU A 280 -8.08 -12.87 9.85
N ILE A 281 -8.81 -13.40 10.82
CA ILE A 281 -8.30 -14.34 11.82
C ILE A 281 -9.11 -15.63 11.83
N ASN A 282 -8.41 -16.75 11.94
CA ASN A 282 -8.96 -18.00 12.42
C ASN A 282 -8.23 -18.44 13.69
N ASP A 283 -8.92 -18.31 14.82
CA ASP A 283 -8.43 -18.69 16.14
C ASP A 283 -9.10 -19.95 16.70
N THR A 284 -9.76 -20.74 15.84
CA THR A 284 -10.52 -21.95 16.24
C THR A 284 -9.60 -23.05 16.78
N LYS A 285 -8.42 -23.20 16.16
CA LYS A 285 -7.42 -24.21 16.58
C LYS A 285 -6.41 -23.67 17.59
N SER A 286 -6.37 -22.35 17.75
CA SER A 286 -5.44 -21.63 18.60
C SER A 286 -5.88 -21.63 20.06
N GLN A 287 -4.91 -21.69 20.97
CA GLN A 287 -5.16 -21.46 22.39
C GLN A 287 -5.41 -19.98 22.69
N ASN A 288 -4.73 -19.09 21.96
CA ASN A 288 -4.97 -17.65 21.99
C ASN A 288 -6.14 -17.28 21.08
N LYS A 289 -6.81 -16.17 21.40
CA LYS A 289 -7.95 -15.65 20.63
C LYS A 289 -7.59 -14.34 19.93
N ALA A 290 -8.35 -13.95 18.91
CA ALA A 290 -8.13 -12.72 18.12
C ALA A 290 -7.91 -11.47 19.02
N ILE A 291 -8.66 -11.36 20.11
CA ILE A 291 -8.51 -10.28 21.10
C ILE A 291 -7.10 -10.18 21.71
N THR A 292 -6.35 -11.28 21.77
CA THR A 292 -4.96 -11.29 22.24
C THR A 292 -4.06 -10.56 21.25
N ILE A 293 -4.25 -10.84 19.95
CA ILE A 293 -3.53 -10.17 18.86
C ILE A 293 -3.88 -8.68 18.84
N ALA A 294 -5.17 -8.34 18.95
CA ALA A 294 -5.63 -6.95 18.99
C ALA A 294 -4.96 -6.15 20.13
N LYS A 295 -4.89 -6.72 21.35
CA LYS A 295 -4.25 -6.07 22.51
C LYS A 295 -2.73 -5.94 22.41
N MET A 296 -2.08 -6.77 21.60
CA MET A 296 -0.65 -6.63 21.30
C MET A 296 -0.38 -5.51 20.29
N LEU A 297 -1.37 -5.16 19.48
CA LEU A 297 -1.23 -4.20 18.37
C LEU A 297 -1.98 -2.88 18.60
N SER A 298 -2.79 -2.76 19.64
CA SER A 298 -3.56 -1.54 19.95
C SER A 298 -3.75 -1.39 21.46
N ASP A 299 -3.85 -0.14 21.93
CA ASP A 299 -4.18 0.19 23.33
C ASP A 299 -5.69 0.23 23.59
N ASN A 300 -6.49 0.60 22.58
CA ASN A 300 -7.93 0.79 22.69
C ASN A 300 -8.67 -0.30 21.92
N VAL A 301 -9.01 -1.39 22.61
CA VAL A 301 -9.61 -2.56 21.96
C VAL A 301 -11.08 -2.74 22.31
N PHE A 302 -11.92 -2.79 21.28
CA PHE A 302 -13.34 -3.10 21.36
C PHE A 302 -13.60 -4.52 20.85
N ASP A 303 -14.06 -5.41 21.73
CA ASP A 303 -14.29 -6.82 21.38
C ASP A 303 -15.78 -7.15 21.34
N TYR A 304 -16.30 -7.27 20.12
CA TYR A 304 -17.67 -7.71 19.86
C TYR A 304 -17.76 -9.21 19.60
N SER A 305 -16.66 -9.96 19.67
CA SER A 305 -16.66 -11.41 19.43
C SER A 305 -16.98 -12.24 20.68
N LEU A 306 -17.03 -11.60 21.86
CA LEU A 306 -17.33 -12.26 23.13
C LEU A 306 -18.73 -12.90 23.13
N GLY A 307 -18.77 -14.22 23.35
CA GLY A 307 -20.02 -14.98 23.44
C GLY A 307 -20.54 -15.52 22.12
N PHE A 308 -19.82 -15.32 21.02
CA PHE A 308 -20.14 -15.97 19.74
C PHE A 308 -19.38 -17.30 19.60
N PRO A 309 -20.06 -18.39 19.19
CA PRO A 309 -19.39 -19.66 18.93
C PRO A 309 -18.33 -19.49 17.84
N ASP A 310 -17.35 -20.40 17.77
CA ASP A 310 -16.40 -20.46 16.66
C ASP A 310 -17.17 -20.72 15.36
N THR A 311 -17.67 -19.65 14.72
CA THR A 311 -18.29 -19.67 13.41
C THR A 311 -17.24 -20.16 12.42
N LYS A 312 -17.64 -21.02 11.49
CA LYS A 312 -16.77 -21.33 10.36
C LYS A 312 -16.99 -20.20 9.36
N GLY A 313 -16.34 -19.05 9.51
CA GLY A 313 -16.59 -17.95 8.59
C GLY A 313 -16.12 -18.29 7.16
N PHE A 314 -17.07 -18.55 6.28
CA PHE A 314 -16.79 -19.16 4.98
C PHE A 314 -16.38 -18.10 3.95
N LEU A 315 -15.41 -18.45 3.09
CA LEU A 315 -15.12 -17.66 1.89
C LEU A 315 -16.32 -17.76 0.94
N ASN A 316 -16.94 -16.63 0.59
CA ASN A 316 -17.99 -16.59 -0.40
C ASN A 316 -17.40 -16.21 -1.77
N LYS A 317 -17.53 -17.08 -2.78
CA LYS A 317 -17.00 -16.86 -4.14
C LYS A 317 -17.96 -16.05 -5.01
N VAL A 318 -18.50 -14.95 -4.50
CA VAL A 318 -19.39 -14.10 -5.30
C VAL A 318 -18.52 -13.34 -6.29
N LEU A 319 -18.42 -13.88 -7.51
CA LEU A 319 -17.59 -13.39 -8.62
C LEU A 319 -18.14 -12.10 -9.27
N LEU A 320 -19.37 -11.70 -8.90
CA LEU A 320 -20.11 -10.53 -9.39
C LEU A 320 -21.07 -10.11 -8.28
N ASP A 321 -20.71 -9.10 -7.51
CA ASP A 321 -21.55 -8.63 -6.43
C ASP A 321 -22.57 -7.58 -6.89
N LEU A 322 -23.74 -8.07 -7.28
CA LEU A 322 -24.95 -7.29 -7.52
C LEU A 322 -25.95 -7.43 -6.38
N GLU A 323 -25.62 -8.15 -5.31
CA GLU A 323 -26.57 -8.56 -4.26
C GLU A 323 -26.46 -7.69 -3.01
N TYR A 324 -25.34 -7.01 -2.82
CA TYR A 324 -25.11 -6.19 -1.63
C TYR A 324 -25.17 -4.70 -1.93
N GLY A 325 -25.68 -3.95 -0.94
CA GLY A 325 -25.87 -2.53 -1.06
C GLY A 325 -25.69 -1.81 0.26
N PHE A 326 -24.97 -0.70 0.26
CA PHE A 326 -24.60 0.05 1.46
C PHE A 326 -25.41 1.33 1.59
N ASN A 327 -25.80 1.69 2.82
CA ASN A 327 -26.63 2.85 3.10
C ASN A 327 -26.00 3.84 4.08
N ASN A 328 -24.89 3.46 4.70
CA ASN A 328 -24.07 4.33 5.52
C ASN A 328 -22.60 4.15 5.14
N ALA A 329 -21.81 5.14 5.50
CA ALA A 329 -20.37 5.08 5.42
C ALA A 329 -19.73 5.67 6.68
N ILE A 330 -18.51 5.24 6.98
CA ILE A 330 -17.66 5.84 8.00
C ILE A 330 -16.41 6.32 7.30
N ILE A 331 -16.17 7.63 7.35
CA ILE A 331 -14.90 8.23 6.95
C ILE A 331 -14.02 8.29 8.20
N SER A 332 -12.83 7.70 8.18
CA SER A 332 -11.92 7.69 9.33
C SER A 332 -10.51 8.11 8.95
N ASN A 333 -9.87 8.91 9.81
CA ASN A 333 -8.50 9.42 9.62
C ASN A 333 -7.95 10.00 10.94
N ASN A 334 -6.74 9.62 11.35
CA ASN A 334 -5.99 10.17 12.48
C ASN A 334 -6.84 10.57 13.71
N ASN A 335 -7.33 9.56 14.44
CA ASN A 335 -8.15 9.65 15.65
C ASN A 335 -9.48 10.39 15.45
N SER A 336 -9.96 10.43 14.21
CA SER A 336 -11.27 10.98 13.87
C SER A 336 -12.10 10.03 13.02
N ALA A 337 -13.42 10.10 13.22
CA ALA A 337 -14.38 9.35 12.44
C ALA A 337 -15.63 10.18 12.16
N THR A 338 -16.17 10.06 10.95
CA THR A 338 -17.41 10.68 10.51
C THR A 338 -18.36 9.61 9.99
N ALA A 339 -19.44 9.34 10.71
CA ALA A 339 -20.53 8.48 10.21
C ALA A 339 -21.51 9.31 9.38
N ILE A 340 -21.85 8.84 8.18
CA ILE A 340 -22.77 9.52 7.26
C ILE A 340 -23.69 8.52 6.59
N SER A 341 -24.92 8.95 6.25
CA SER A 341 -25.76 8.21 5.33
C SER A 341 -25.36 8.51 3.88
N ILE A 342 -25.51 7.51 3.00
CA ILE A 342 -25.21 7.62 1.56
C ILE A 342 -26.44 7.26 0.74
N ASP A 343 -26.61 7.93 -0.39
CA ASP A 343 -27.69 7.72 -1.35
C ASP A 343 -27.33 6.71 -2.44
N LYS A 344 -26.04 6.63 -2.79
CA LYS A 344 -25.50 5.69 -3.77
C LYS A 344 -24.04 5.37 -3.47
N TRP A 345 -23.60 4.22 -3.95
CA TRP A 345 -22.19 3.88 -3.98
C TRP A 345 -21.86 3.06 -5.24
N CYS A 346 -20.59 3.08 -5.65
CA CYS A 346 -20.01 2.10 -6.56
C CYS A 346 -18.54 1.86 -6.24
N ASP A 347 -18.10 0.66 -6.56
CA ASP A 347 -16.68 0.37 -6.71
C ASP A 347 -16.16 1.00 -8.01
N TYR A 348 -14.96 1.58 -7.95
CA TYR A 348 -14.27 2.19 -9.06
C TYR A 348 -12.96 1.47 -9.30
N LYS A 349 -13.05 0.43 -10.15
CA LYS A 349 -11.93 -0.42 -10.60
C LYS A 349 -11.19 -1.11 -9.46
N GLY A 350 -11.91 -1.62 -8.45
CA GLY A 350 -11.33 -2.42 -7.37
C GLY A 350 -10.71 -1.63 -6.22
N GLU A 351 -10.27 -0.40 -6.47
CA GLU A 351 -9.36 0.31 -5.56
C GLU A 351 -10.01 1.47 -4.81
N GLN A 352 -10.89 2.18 -5.51
CA GLN A 352 -11.54 3.38 -5.01
C GLN A 352 -13.03 3.16 -4.85
N LEU A 353 -13.60 3.80 -3.85
CA LEU A 353 -15.03 3.81 -3.59
C LEU A 353 -15.58 5.19 -3.93
N GLN A 354 -16.63 5.21 -4.74
CA GLN A 354 -17.39 6.42 -5.00
C GLN A 354 -18.70 6.36 -4.22
N ILE A 355 -19.02 7.42 -3.49
CA ILE A 355 -20.30 7.59 -2.80
C ILE A 355 -21.00 8.87 -3.24
N THR A 356 -22.31 8.85 -3.20
CA THR A 356 -23.15 10.06 -3.31
C THR A 356 -23.84 10.32 -1.99
N LEU A 357 -23.69 11.52 -1.45
CA LEU A 357 -24.35 11.96 -0.23
C LEU A 357 -25.81 12.38 -0.51
N PRO A 358 -26.69 12.42 0.50
CA PRO A 358 -28.06 12.93 0.36
C PRO A 358 -28.17 14.39 -0.12
N THR A 359 -27.09 15.16 0.04
CA THR A 359 -26.96 16.53 -0.51
C THR A 359 -26.79 16.54 -2.03
N GLY A 360 -26.45 15.40 -2.62
CA GLY A 360 -26.07 15.23 -4.02
C GLY A 360 -24.56 15.32 -4.27
N ASP A 361 -23.74 15.59 -3.24
CA ASP A 361 -22.28 15.61 -3.39
C ASP A 361 -21.77 14.20 -3.71
N VAL A 362 -20.79 14.11 -4.60
CA VAL A 362 -20.10 12.90 -5.02
C VAL A 362 -18.65 12.95 -4.54
N ILE A 363 -18.26 11.90 -3.84
CA ILE A 363 -16.92 11.73 -3.26
C ILE A 363 -16.34 10.43 -3.83
N LEU A 364 -15.14 10.51 -4.39
CA LEU A 364 -14.34 9.35 -4.80
C LEU A 364 -13.09 9.30 -3.93
N THR A 365 -12.90 8.21 -3.20
CA THR A 365 -11.81 8.04 -2.21
C THR A 365 -11.37 6.59 -2.15
N SER A 366 -10.16 6.32 -1.67
CA SER A 366 -9.72 4.96 -1.32
C SER A 366 -10.53 4.38 -0.15
N SER A 367 -10.65 3.05 -0.13
CA SER A 367 -11.16 2.25 0.98
C SER A 367 -10.39 2.47 2.29
N LEU A 368 -9.13 2.93 2.23
CA LEU A 368 -8.33 3.29 3.41
C LEU A 368 -9.03 4.28 4.33
N PHE A 369 -9.77 5.24 3.77
CA PHE A 369 -10.50 6.23 4.55
C PHE A 369 -11.97 5.90 4.72
N LEU A 370 -12.53 5.02 3.89
CA LEU A 370 -13.97 4.86 3.73
C LEU A 370 -14.40 3.41 3.92
N ASP A 371 -15.12 3.17 5.01
CA ASP A 371 -15.82 1.91 5.22
C ASP A 371 -17.30 2.08 4.86
N LEU A 372 -17.88 1.11 4.14
CA LEU A 372 -19.30 1.10 3.79
C LEU A 372 -20.08 0.10 4.63
N LEU A 373 -21.27 0.49 5.09
CA LEU A 373 -22.08 -0.30 6.00
C LEU A 373 -23.53 -0.41 5.54
N ASN A 374 -24.11 -1.58 5.76
CA ASN A 374 -25.54 -1.83 5.60
C ASN A 374 -26.11 -2.58 6.79
N GLY A 375 -27.27 -2.12 7.27
CA GLY A 375 -27.95 -2.73 8.39
C GLY A 375 -27.20 -2.51 9.70
N GLY A 376 -27.12 -3.56 10.51
CA GLY A 376 -26.59 -3.51 11.87
C GLY A 376 -27.64 -3.82 12.92
N SER A 377 -27.17 -3.93 14.16
CA SER A 377 -27.99 -4.08 15.36
C SER A 377 -27.84 -2.87 16.27
N GLU A 378 -28.62 -2.81 17.36
CA GLU A 378 -28.41 -1.80 18.41
C GLU A 378 -26.99 -1.87 19.00
N LYS A 379 -26.32 -3.03 18.91
CA LYS A 379 -24.96 -3.23 19.42
C LYS A 379 -23.88 -2.86 18.42
N ILE A 380 -24.06 -3.17 17.14
CA ILE A 380 -23.05 -2.97 16.10
C ILE A 380 -23.74 -2.32 14.90
N ASN A 381 -23.51 -1.04 14.69
CA ASN A 381 -24.02 -0.24 13.57
C ASN A 381 -23.01 0.88 13.24
N ALA A 382 -23.31 1.68 12.22
CA ALA A 382 -22.40 2.74 11.75
C ALA A 382 -22.02 3.76 12.83
N SER A 383 -22.98 4.21 13.64
CA SER A 383 -22.74 5.16 14.74
C SER A 383 -21.84 4.56 15.82
N THR A 384 -22.10 3.31 16.22
CA THR A 384 -21.25 2.62 17.22
C THR A 384 -19.83 2.44 16.69
N LEU A 385 -19.67 1.91 15.47
CA LEU A 385 -18.35 1.68 14.88
C LEU A 385 -17.57 2.98 14.68
N ALA A 386 -18.21 4.08 14.29
CA ALA A 386 -17.55 5.38 14.20
C ALA A 386 -17.05 5.88 15.58
N CYS A 387 -17.78 5.59 16.66
CA CYS A 387 -17.29 5.87 18.01
C CYS A 387 -16.10 4.98 18.38
N ASP A 388 -16.06 3.72 17.93
CA ASP A 388 -14.98 2.80 18.22
C ASP A 388 -13.72 3.06 17.36
N TYR A 389 -13.89 3.64 16.17
CA TYR A 389 -12.80 3.98 15.25
C TYR A 389 -12.03 5.25 15.62
N ALA A 390 -12.51 6.04 16.58
CA ALA A 390 -11.89 7.29 16.97
C ALA A 390 -11.76 7.42 18.48
N THR A 391 -10.57 7.80 18.94
CA THR A 391 -10.33 8.15 20.36
C THR A 391 -10.65 9.61 20.67
N GLY A 392 -10.75 10.45 19.63
CA GLY A 392 -10.92 11.90 19.76
C GLY A 392 -12.22 12.41 19.14
N LYS A 393 -12.15 12.78 17.86
CA LYS A 393 -13.22 13.51 17.16
C LYS A 393 -14.19 12.57 16.46
N VAL A 394 -15.46 12.57 16.88
CA VAL A 394 -16.55 11.85 16.19
C VAL A 394 -17.58 12.83 15.66
N ILE A 395 -17.91 12.74 14.36
CA ILE A 395 -19.03 13.44 13.74
C ILE A 395 -20.05 12.40 13.30
N ASP A 396 -21.16 12.30 14.01
CA ASP A 396 -22.25 11.39 13.62
C ASP A 396 -23.37 12.14 12.91
N LYS A 397 -23.46 11.94 11.59
CA LYS A 397 -24.55 12.40 10.72
C LYS A 397 -25.30 11.22 10.11
N ALA A 398 -25.04 9.98 10.54
CA ALA A 398 -25.75 8.82 10.05
C ALA A 398 -27.18 8.88 10.60
N GLN A 399 -28.16 8.70 9.71
CA GLN A 399 -29.52 8.48 10.14
C GLN A 399 -29.70 6.99 10.46
N ASN A 400 -30.43 6.68 11.53
CA ASN A 400 -30.92 5.32 11.82
C ASN A 400 -31.95 4.89 10.76
N VAL A 401 -31.50 4.61 9.53
CA VAL A 401 -32.39 4.27 8.41
C VAL A 401 -32.43 2.76 8.19
N THR A 402 -33.67 2.28 8.24
CA THR A 402 -34.14 0.95 7.86
C THR A 402 -33.52 0.39 6.58
N ASN A 403 -33.03 -0.86 6.66
CA ASN A 403 -32.75 -1.90 5.66
C ASN A 403 -33.21 -1.65 4.21
N LYS A 404 -32.77 -0.58 3.55
CA LYS A 404 -32.95 -0.40 2.11
C LYS A 404 -31.56 -0.48 1.50
N ALA A 405 -31.16 -1.70 1.12
CA ALA A 405 -29.91 -1.94 0.43
C ALA A 405 -29.88 -1.11 -0.85
N LEU A 406 -28.87 -0.24 -0.99
CA LEU A 406 -28.59 0.49 -2.22
C LEU A 406 -27.56 -0.32 -3.00
N PHE A 407 -28.02 -1.13 -3.96
CA PHE A 407 -27.16 -2.02 -4.73
C PHE A 407 -26.02 -1.27 -5.42
N ASN A 408 -24.87 -1.94 -5.56
CA ASN A 408 -23.73 -1.44 -6.32
C ASN A 408 -24.23 -0.91 -7.68
N CYS A 409 -24.17 0.40 -7.86
CA CYS A 409 -24.49 0.98 -9.14
C CYS A 409 -23.24 0.84 -10.02
N GLN A 410 -23.05 -0.32 -10.66
CA GLN A 410 -22.00 -0.53 -11.67
C GLN A 410 -22.04 0.50 -12.82
N ILE A 411 -23.12 1.29 -12.89
CA ILE A 411 -23.31 2.44 -13.78
C ILE A 411 -23.41 3.71 -12.94
N LEU A 412 -22.37 4.05 -12.18
CA LEU A 412 -22.20 5.39 -11.65
C LEU A 412 -21.21 6.14 -12.54
N ASP A 413 -21.65 7.33 -12.91
CA ASP A 413 -21.37 7.97 -14.19
C ASP A 413 -19.98 8.62 -14.20
N LEU A 414 -19.06 8.14 -15.05
CA LEU A 414 -17.77 8.83 -15.33
C LEU A 414 -17.95 10.25 -15.90
N ASN A 415 -19.18 10.71 -16.10
CA ASN A 415 -19.51 12.10 -16.40
C ASN A 415 -19.45 13.04 -15.17
N TYR A 416 -19.17 12.57 -13.95
CA TYR A 416 -19.02 13.46 -12.80
C TYR A 416 -17.81 14.41 -12.93
N LYS A 417 -18.08 15.68 -12.65
CA LYS A 417 -17.13 16.78 -12.75
C LYS A 417 -16.64 17.16 -11.36
N PHE A 418 -15.54 16.55 -10.91
CA PHE A 418 -14.94 16.88 -9.62
C PHE A 418 -14.30 18.28 -9.66
N LYS A 419 -14.63 19.15 -8.71
CA LYS A 419 -14.12 20.53 -8.66
C LYS A 419 -12.86 20.65 -7.81
N TYR A 420 -12.70 19.76 -6.85
CA TYR A 420 -11.59 19.77 -5.92
C TYR A 420 -10.99 18.38 -5.79
N ALA A 421 -9.71 18.36 -5.45
CA ALA A 421 -9.07 17.21 -4.82
C ALA A 421 -8.72 17.58 -3.38
N LEU A 422 -8.84 16.63 -2.46
CA LEU A 422 -8.35 16.74 -1.09
C LEU A 422 -7.14 15.80 -0.96
N LYS A 423 -5.96 16.37 -0.71
CA LYS A 423 -4.77 15.58 -0.39
C LYS A 423 -4.70 15.38 1.13
N LEU A 424 -4.63 14.14 1.57
CA LEU A 424 -4.73 13.72 2.97
C LEU A 424 -3.37 13.22 3.46
N ILE A 425 -2.74 13.91 4.41
CA ILE A 425 -1.44 13.52 4.95
C ILE A 425 -1.44 13.76 6.45
N ASN A 426 -1.29 12.68 7.23
CA ASN A 426 -1.23 12.72 8.70
C ASN A 426 -2.35 13.54 9.34
N GLY A 427 -3.59 13.30 8.90
CA GLY A 427 -4.78 13.99 9.38
C GLY A 427 -4.98 15.40 8.81
N ASN A 428 -3.98 15.99 8.15
CA ASN A 428 -4.13 17.26 7.44
C ASN A 428 -4.85 17.07 6.12
N VAL A 429 -5.59 18.10 5.72
CA VAL A 429 -6.36 18.14 4.48
C VAL A 429 -5.95 19.35 3.67
N THR A 430 -5.35 19.13 2.51
CA THR A 430 -5.07 20.19 1.55
C THR A 430 -6.12 20.20 0.44
N ILE A 431 -6.86 21.31 0.32
CA ILE A 431 -7.86 21.51 -0.74
C ILE A 431 -7.16 22.05 -1.98
N LEU A 432 -7.16 21.25 -3.05
CA LEU A 432 -6.59 21.56 -4.36
C LEU A 432 -7.71 21.93 -5.35
N PRO A 433 -7.76 23.17 -5.85
CA PRO A 433 -8.78 23.59 -6.82
C PRO A 433 -8.43 23.08 -8.23
N LEU A 434 -9.31 22.28 -8.82
CA LEU A 434 -9.03 21.59 -10.08
C LEU A 434 -9.47 22.40 -11.31
N TYR A 435 -8.63 22.34 -12.35
CA TYR A 435 -9.03 22.65 -13.72
C TYR A 435 -9.57 21.41 -14.44
N ARG A 436 -8.87 20.27 -14.29
CA ARG A 436 -9.27 18.94 -14.79
C ARG A 436 -8.48 17.84 -14.07
N TRP A 437 -8.97 16.62 -14.18
CA TRP A 437 -8.32 15.43 -13.67
C TRP A 437 -8.50 14.26 -14.64
N LYS A 438 -7.74 13.19 -14.42
CA LYS A 438 -7.93 11.87 -15.04
C LYS A 438 -7.17 10.82 -14.22
N ASP A 439 -7.56 9.56 -14.38
CA ASP A 439 -6.68 8.44 -14.08
C ASP A 439 -5.38 8.58 -14.88
N TYR A 440 -4.26 8.25 -14.25
CA TYR A 440 -2.98 8.22 -14.95
C TYR A 440 -2.83 6.90 -15.72
N TYR A 441 -2.48 6.99 -17.00
CA TYR A 441 -2.26 5.83 -17.85
C TYR A 441 -0.77 5.73 -18.15
N ASN A 442 -0.13 4.69 -17.62
CA ASN A 442 1.24 4.40 -18.00
C ASN A 442 1.30 3.78 -19.40
N SER A 443 1.67 4.57 -20.39
CA SER A 443 1.89 4.07 -21.75
C SER A 443 3.25 3.41 -21.95
N ASN A 444 4.07 3.25 -20.90
CA ASN A 444 5.34 2.53 -20.99
C ASN A 444 5.17 0.99 -20.98
N GLY A 445 3.93 0.51 -20.99
CA GLY A 445 3.54 -0.89 -21.12
C GLY A 445 4.43 -1.63 -22.11
N TYR A 446 5.07 -2.68 -21.60
CA TYR A 446 5.91 -3.59 -22.35
C TYR A 446 5.27 -3.96 -23.68
N LYS A 447 6.03 -3.89 -24.76
CA LYS A 447 5.68 -4.60 -25.99
C LYS A 447 5.82 -6.09 -25.72
N SER A 448 4.75 -6.76 -25.26
CA SER A 448 4.76 -8.21 -25.15
C SER A 448 4.89 -8.79 -26.57
N ALA A 449 6.02 -9.45 -26.81
CA ALA A 449 6.30 -10.11 -28.08
C ALA A 449 5.77 -11.54 -28.00
N HIS A 450 4.55 -11.75 -28.47
CA HIS A 450 4.00 -13.10 -28.58
C HIS A 450 4.73 -13.85 -29.71
N CYS A 451 5.44 -14.92 -29.36
CA CYS A 451 6.03 -15.84 -30.33
C CYS A 451 5.05 -16.98 -30.61
N SER A 452 4.52 -17.06 -31.83
CA SER A 452 3.78 -18.23 -32.32
C SER A 452 4.67 -19.07 -33.22
N VAL A 453 4.60 -20.40 -33.09
CA VAL A 453 5.33 -21.33 -33.96
C VAL A 453 4.35 -21.97 -34.93
N ARG A 454 4.54 -21.76 -36.23
CA ARG A 454 3.75 -22.43 -37.27
C ARG A 454 4.05 -23.92 -37.28
N ALA A 455 3.14 -24.71 -37.88
CA ALA A 455 3.31 -26.15 -38.05
C ALA A 455 4.56 -26.53 -38.86
N ASP A 456 5.14 -25.59 -39.63
CA ASP A 456 6.40 -25.74 -40.37
C ASP A 456 7.66 -25.38 -39.56
N GLY A 457 7.51 -25.03 -38.27
CA GLY A 457 8.60 -24.64 -37.38
C GLY A 457 8.99 -23.16 -37.44
N THR A 458 8.35 -22.35 -38.27
CA THR A 458 8.64 -20.91 -38.38
C THR A 458 8.13 -20.15 -37.17
N LYS A 459 9.01 -19.37 -36.50
CA LYS A 459 8.64 -18.47 -35.40
C LYS A 459 8.13 -17.13 -35.95
N ILE A 460 6.95 -16.71 -35.52
CA ILE A 460 6.37 -15.39 -35.81
C ILE A 460 6.28 -14.63 -34.50
N TYR A 461 6.94 -13.47 -34.45
CA TYR A 461 6.85 -12.53 -33.35
C TYR A 461 5.78 -11.49 -33.69
N LYS A 462 4.67 -11.51 -32.95
CA LYS A 462 3.66 -10.46 -33.00
C LYS A 462 3.89 -9.55 -31.80
N ILE A 463 4.26 -8.31 -32.07
CA ILE A 463 4.22 -7.24 -31.06
C ILE A 463 2.74 -6.92 -30.89
N LEU A 464 2.16 -7.30 -29.76
CA LEU A 464 0.88 -6.74 -29.33
C LEU A 464 1.23 -5.43 -28.62
N SER A 465 0.68 -4.31 -29.10
CA SER A 465 0.52 -3.17 -28.22
C SER A 465 -0.58 -3.57 -27.25
N GLU A 466 -0.24 -3.87 -26.01
CA GLU A 466 -1.25 -3.88 -24.96
C GLU A 466 -1.88 -2.47 -24.96
N GLU A 467 -3.21 -2.41 -25.03
CA GLU A 467 -3.90 -1.16 -24.77
C GLU A 467 -3.47 -0.73 -23.36
N PRO A 468 -3.13 0.55 -23.14
CA PRO A 468 -2.76 1.01 -21.82
C PRO A 468 -3.92 0.70 -20.88
N SER A 469 -3.72 -0.25 -19.95
CA SER A 469 -4.69 -0.49 -18.90
C SER A 469 -4.71 0.78 -18.04
N PRO A 470 -5.88 1.33 -17.71
CA PRO A 470 -5.94 2.35 -16.68
C PRO A 470 -5.34 1.80 -15.39
N ASN A 471 -4.38 2.52 -14.82
CA ASN A 471 -4.06 2.38 -13.40
C ASN A 471 -4.95 3.40 -12.65
N CYS A 472 -5.77 2.93 -11.70
CA CYS A 472 -6.64 3.75 -10.85
C CYS A 472 -6.01 4.12 -9.51
N GLU A 473 -4.81 3.63 -9.22
CA GLU A 473 -4.03 3.98 -8.03
C GLU A 473 -3.42 5.39 -8.15
N GLN A 474 -3.44 5.98 -9.35
CA GLN A 474 -2.83 7.26 -9.65
C GLN A 474 -3.79 8.26 -10.32
N LEU A 475 -3.80 9.48 -9.79
CA LEU A 475 -4.59 10.59 -10.30
C LEU A 475 -3.68 11.71 -10.82
N GLN A 476 -3.85 12.07 -12.08
CA GLN A 476 -3.23 13.27 -12.65
C GLN A 476 -4.18 14.46 -12.49
N LEU A 477 -3.78 15.41 -11.65
CA LEU A 477 -4.54 16.60 -11.28
C LEU A 477 -3.92 17.85 -11.93
N GLU A 478 -4.65 18.50 -12.82
CA GLU A 478 -4.26 19.82 -13.33
C GLU A 478 -4.96 20.89 -12.49
N LEU A 479 -4.17 21.71 -11.82
CA LEU A 479 -4.68 22.75 -10.93
C LEU A 479 -5.25 23.92 -11.73
N SER A 480 -6.03 24.77 -11.05
CA SER A 480 -6.81 25.86 -11.66
C SER A 480 -5.98 26.90 -12.42
N ASP A 481 -4.69 27.00 -12.11
CA ASP A 481 -3.74 27.88 -12.79
C ASP A 481 -3.33 27.38 -14.18
N GLN A 482 -3.62 26.12 -14.52
CA GLN A 482 -3.24 25.43 -15.76
C GLN A 482 -1.72 25.39 -16.01
N GLU A 483 -0.92 25.69 -15.00
CA GLU A 483 0.54 25.69 -15.06
C GLU A 483 1.17 24.71 -14.06
N THR A 484 0.35 24.18 -13.16
CA THR A 484 0.75 23.19 -12.16
C THR A 484 -0.03 21.89 -12.37
N VAL A 485 0.69 20.78 -12.44
CA VAL A 485 0.13 19.43 -12.52
C VAL A 485 0.72 18.58 -11.41
N VAL A 486 -0.14 17.87 -10.69
CA VAL A 486 0.22 16.95 -9.61
C VAL A 486 -0.17 15.55 -10.05
N LEU A 487 0.79 14.62 -10.07
CA LEU A 487 0.51 13.19 -10.06
C LEU A 487 0.56 12.74 -8.61
N ALA A 488 -0.57 12.29 -8.09
CA ALA A 488 -0.71 11.83 -6.72
C ALA A 488 -1.35 10.44 -6.72
N SER A 489 -1.09 9.69 -5.66
CA SER A 489 -1.79 8.44 -5.40
C SER A 489 -3.25 8.69 -5.03
N SER A 490 -4.14 7.79 -5.44
CA SER A 490 -5.54 7.73 -5.03
C SER A 490 -5.71 7.26 -3.57
N TYR A 491 -4.72 6.56 -3.00
CA TYR A 491 -4.71 6.13 -1.60
C TYR A 491 -4.73 7.28 -0.60
N ASN A 492 -4.30 8.48 -1.01
CA ASN A 492 -4.30 9.68 -0.16
C ASN A 492 -4.90 10.91 -0.84
N THR A 493 -5.67 10.71 -1.91
CA THR A 493 -6.30 11.79 -2.68
C THR A 493 -7.78 11.52 -2.88
N VAL A 494 -8.62 12.42 -2.39
CA VAL A 494 -10.09 12.36 -2.54
C VAL A 494 -10.54 13.31 -3.63
N LEU A 495 -11.35 12.87 -4.57
CA LEU A 495 -12.00 13.75 -5.54
C LEU A 495 -13.42 14.09 -5.09
N VAL A 496 -13.75 15.38 -5.15
CA VAL A 496 -15.00 15.92 -4.61
C VAL A 496 -15.69 16.80 -5.64
N ASP A 497 -16.93 16.44 -5.96
CA ASP A 497 -17.86 17.36 -6.60
C ASP A 497 -18.46 18.24 -5.50
N ASN A 498 -18.73 19.50 -5.81
CA ASN A 498 -18.92 20.49 -4.75
C ASN A 498 -20.26 21.21 -4.90
N ILE A 499 -21.29 20.64 -4.26
CA ILE A 499 -22.58 21.26 -3.95
C ILE A 499 -22.51 21.89 -2.56
N THR A 500 -22.07 21.12 -1.57
CA THR A 500 -21.77 21.59 -0.20
C THR A 500 -20.48 22.43 -0.21
N PRO A 501 -20.29 23.39 0.72
CA PRO A 501 -19.00 24.08 0.86
C PRO A 501 -17.85 23.08 1.07
N ILE A 502 -16.74 23.26 0.34
CA ILE A 502 -15.65 22.28 0.31
C ILE A 502 -15.00 22.09 1.68
N GLU A 503 -14.96 23.14 2.50
CA GLU A 503 -14.44 23.08 3.87
C GLU A 503 -15.27 22.16 4.77
N GLU A 504 -16.59 22.03 4.54
CA GLU A 504 -17.43 21.11 5.31
C GLU A 504 -17.20 19.64 4.93
N ILE A 505 -16.89 19.36 3.66
CA ILE A 505 -16.50 18.02 3.21
C ILE A 505 -15.08 17.70 3.71
N ALA A 506 -14.15 18.66 3.62
CA ALA A 506 -12.80 18.52 4.14
C ALA A 506 -12.78 18.22 5.65
N GLU A 507 -13.70 18.80 6.43
CA GLU A 507 -13.84 18.53 7.86
C GLU A 507 -14.20 17.06 8.17
N MET A 508 -14.83 16.33 7.24
CA MET A 508 -15.12 14.91 7.40
C MET A 508 -13.85 14.04 7.36
N PHE A 509 -12.84 14.48 6.61
CA PHE A 509 -11.55 13.79 6.45
C PHE A 509 -10.45 14.32 7.38
N ARG A 510 -10.67 15.46 8.03
CA ARG A 510 -9.69 16.09 8.92
C ARG A 510 -9.55 15.30 10.22
N GLY A 511 -8.35 14.76 10.45
CA GLY A 511 -7.94 14.15 11.71
C GLY A 511 -8.11 15.10 12.89
N GLU A 512 -8.16 14.58 14.11
CA GLU A 512 -8.49 15.36 15.31
C GLU A 512 -7.67 16.66 15.41
N ASN A 513 -6.34 16.52 15.28
CA ASN A 513 -5.36 17.62 15.35
C ASN A 513 -4.92 18.13 13.98
N GLY A 514 -5.53 17.65 12.90
CA GLY A 514 -5.20 18.03 11.53
C GLY A 514 -5.62 19.46 11.20
N THR A 515 -5.02 20.02 10.17
CA THR A 515 -5.36 21.35 9.62
C THR A 515 -6.04 21.22 8.26
N ILE A 516 -6.91 22.19 7.91
CA ILE A 516 -7.45 22.34 6.56
C ILE A 516 -6.78 23.54 5.90
N ILE A 517 -6.18 23.32 4.75
CA ILE A 517 -5.47 24.36 3.99
C ILE A 517 -6.09 24.48 2.60
N ASN A 518 -6.73 25.62 2.32
CA ASN A 518 -7.33 25.91 1.01
C ASN A 518 -6.37 26.68 0.09
N LEU A 519 -6.05 26.10 -1.08
CA LEU A 519 -5.10 26.66 -2.03
C LEU A 519 -5.73 27.47 -3.18
N GLU A 520 -7.03 27.81 -3.11
CA GLU A 520 -7.68 28.69 -4.10
C GLU A 520 -6.99 30.05 -4.25
N SER A 521 -6.47 30.61 -3.16
CA SER A 521 -5.77 31.90 -3.21
C SER A 521 -4.44 31.84 -3.98
N VAL A 522 -3.90 30.63 -4.18
CA VAL A 522 -2.60 30.39 -4.84
C VAL A 522 -2.81 29.94 -6.28
N PHE A 523 -3.70 28.97 -6.51
CA PHE A 523 -3.92 28.37 -7.83
C PHE A 523 -5.16 28.90 -8.55
N GLY A 524 -5.96 29.74 -7.89
CA GLY A 524 -7.22 30.25 -8.41
C GLY A 524 -8.42 29.37 -8.07
N LYS A 525 -9.61 29.86 -8.43
CA LYS A 525 -10.87 29.14 -8.21
C LYS A 525 -11.00 27.94 -9.15
N PRO A 526 -11.63 26.84 -8.71
CA PRO A 526 -11.88 25.70 -9.57
C PRO A 526 -12.80 26.09 -10.73
N LYS A 527 -12.71 25.31 -11.80
CA LYS A 527 -13.73 25.29 -12.86
C LYS A 527 -14.48 23.97 -12.77
N ASP A 528 -15.67 23.90 -13.37
CA ASP A 528 -16.35 22.62 -13.57
C ASP A 528 -15.43 21.73 -14.41
N SER A 529 -14.70 20.85 -13.72
CA SER A 529 -13.62 20.10 -14.33
C SER A 529 -14.22 18.99 -15.18
N SER A 530 -13.80 18.87 -16.44
CA SER A 530 -14.24 17.76 -17.30
C SER A 530 -13.27 16.59 -17.17
N TRP A 531 -13.80 15.36 -17.09
CA TRP A 531 -13.01 14.14 -17.31
C TRP A 531 -12.29 14.23 -18.68
N ASN A 532 -10.96 14.08 -18.66
CA ASN A 532 -10.13 14.44 -19.82
C ASN A 532 -9.94 13.26 -20.81
N TRP A 533 -10.70 13.26 -21.91
CA TRP A 533 -10.57 12.34 -23.06
C TRP A 533 -9.36 12.59 -23.98
N LYS A 534 -8.22 13.10 -23.48
CA LYS A 534 -7.02 13.21 -24.31
C LYS A 534 -6.42 11.81 -24.51
N LEU A 535 -6.83 11.16 -25.60
CA LEU A 535 -6.40 9.83 -26.08
C LEU A 535 -4.88 9.58 -26.10
N ILE A 536 -4.05 10.61 -25.94
CA ILE A 536 -2.60 10.54 -25.79
C ILE A 536 -2.16 11.75 -24.94
N ASP A 537 -1.75 11.52 -23.70
CA ASP A 537 -1.14 12.56 -22.87
C ASP A 537 0.18 12.05 -22.28
N THR A 538 1.15 11.83 -23.17
CA THR A 538 2.52 11.40 -22.88
C THR A 538 3.45 12.58 -22.56
N LYS A 539 2.94 13.71 -22.03
CA LYS A 539 3.64 15.01 -22.13
C LYS A 539 3.88 15.79 -20.85
N TRP A 540 3.69 15.21 -19.66
CA TRP A 540 4.16 15.88 -18.44
C TRP A 540 5.54 15.35 -18.06
N THR A 541 6.54 16.20 -18.25
CA THR A 541 7.87 16.01 -17.66
C THR A 541 7.80 16.60 -16.25
N TYR A 542 7.28 15.82 -15.30
CA TYR A 542 7.36 16.22 -13.89
C TYR A 542 8.81 16.55 -13.56
N ASN A 543 9.03 17.74 -13.00
CA ASN A 543 10.35 18.30 -12.72
C ASN A 543 10.66 18.33 -11.23
N TYR A 544 9.66 18.07 -10.38
CA TYR A 544 9.85 17.90 -8.95
C TYR A 544 9.16 16.64 -8.43
N ALA A 545 9.67 16.12 -7.32
CA ALA A 545 8.98 15.14 -6.48
C ALA A 545 8.84 15.71 -5.07
N ILE A 546 7.67 15.50 -4.46
CA ILE A 546 7.42 15.78 -3.05
C ILE A 546 7.29 14.43 -2.35
N TYR A 547 8.25 14.13 -1.47
CA TYR A 547 8.20 12.96 -0.61
C TYR A 547 7.53 13.32 0.72
N GLU A 548 6.56 12.53 1.11
CA GLU A 548 5.60 12.75 2.18
C GLU A 548 5.89 11.74 3.30
N ALA A 549 6.70 12.12 4.28
CA ALA A 549 7.07 11.23 5.40
C ALA A 549 6.68 11.86 6.73
N GLY A 550 5.62 11.33 7.33
CA GLY A 550 5.12 11.83 8.60
C GLY A 550 4.81 13.33 8.55
N GLN A 551 5.31 14.08 9.53
CA GLN A 551 5.08 15.52 9.63
C GLN A 551 5.91 16.37 8.66
N ASN A 552 6.82 15.75 7.90
CA ASN A 552 7.76 16.45 7.03
C ASN A 552 7.50 16.11 5.56
N CYS A 553 7.63 17.13 4.70
CA CYS A 553 7.69 16.94 3.26
C CYS A 553 9.05 17.35 2.74
N GLN A 554 9.65 16.53 1.87
CA GLN A 554 10.92 16.81 1.22
C GLN A 554 10.70 17.03 -0.28
N ILE A 555 11.31 18.09 -0.82
CA ILE A 555 11.17 18.45 -2.25
C ILE A 555 12.48 18.14 -2.97
N PHE A 556 12.38 17.42 -4.09
CA PHE A 556 13.50 17.03 -4.93
C PHE A 556 13.33 17.55 -6.36
N ASP A 557 14.43 18.04 -6.94
CA ASP A 557 14.53 18.24 -8.38
C ASP A 557 14.76 16.88 -9.05
N ILE A 558 13.89 16.50 -9.98
CA ILE A 558 14.00 15.23 -10.69
C ILE A 558 14.38 15.46 -12.16
N ASN A 559 15.35 14.69 -12.65
CA ASN A 559 15.78 14.72 -14.04
C ASN A 559 14.84 13.87 -14.91
N THR A 560 14.60 12.65 -14.46
CA THR A 560 13.73 11.69 -15.11
C THR A 560 13.06 10.85 -14.04
N TRP A 561 11.87 10.37 -14.34
CA TRP A 561 11.16 9.41 -13.52
C TRP A 561 10.65 8.29 -14.43
N MET A 562 10.38 7.14 -13.84
CA MET A 562 9.82 6.00 -14.53
C MET A 562 8.85 5.31 -13.59
N ASP A 563 7.63 5.19 -14.06
CA ASP A 563 6.61 4.38 -13.43
C ASP A 563 6.99 2.90 -13.52
N PHE A 564 6.97 2.21 -12.38
CA PHE A 564 7.52 0.89 -12.15
C PHE A 564 6.46 0.04 -11.43
N SER A 565 6.37 -1.26 -11.71
CA SER A 565 5.30 -2.16 -11.18
C SER A 565 3.89 -1.63 -11.38
N ASP A 566 3.46 -1.52 -12.64
CA ASP A 566 2.07 -1.20 -13.05
C ASP A 566 1.38 0.03 -12.43
N GLY A 567 2.12 0.89 -11.72
CA GLY A 567 1.68 2.19 -11.16
C GLY A 567 1.72 2.27 -9.63
N GLU A 568 2.29 1.28 -8.98
CA GLU A 568 2.46 1.27 -7.53
C GLU A 568 3.77 1.96 -7.10
N GLN A 569 4.83 1.79 -7.92
CA GLN A 569 6.18 2.23 -7.61
C GLN A 569 6.68 3.29 -8.61
N VAL A 570 7.42 4.28 -8.11
CA VAL A 570 8.09 5.28 -8.93
C VAL A 570 9.60 5.22 -8.75
N GLN A 571 10.28 5.03 -9.87
CA GLN A 571 11.72 5.21 -9.94
C GLN A 571 12.04 6.67 -10.27
N LEU A 572 12.65 7.37 -9.31
CA LEU A 572 13.15 8.72 -9.46
C LEU A 572 14.63 8.71 -9.80
N LYS A 573 15.04 9.58 -10.71
CA LYS A 573 16.45 9.92 -10.96
C LYS A 573 16.65 11.41 -10.68
N PHE A 574 17.47 11.71 -9.69
CA PHE A 574 17.83 13.09 -9.33
C PHE A 574 18.84 13.66 -10.32
N LEU A 575 19.07 14.97 -10.23
CA LEU A 575 19.97 15.71 -11.14
C LEU A 575 21.43 15.22 -11.09
N ASP A 576 21.87 14.60 -9.99
CA ASP A 576 23.25 14.19 -9.76
C ASP A 576 23.52 12.70 -9.95
N ASN A 577 22.63 12.01 -10.68
CA ASN A 577 22.73 10.58 -11.03
C ASN A 577 22.57 9.59 -9.87
N ARG A 578 22.24 10.04 -8.65
CA ARG A 578 21.55 9.20 -7.67
C ARG A 578 20.09 9.04 -8.05
N GLY A 579 19.49 7.95 -7.61
CA GLY A 579 18.05 7.82 -7.64
C GLY A 579 17.52 6.99 -6.49
N MET A 580 16.20 6.87 -6.50
CA MET A 580 15.38 6.25 -5.48
C MET A 580 14.26 5.50 -6.17
N LEU A 581 13.99 4.28 -5.72
CA LEU A 581 12.76 3.56 -6.01
C LEU A 581 11.90 3.70 -4.75
N THR A 582 10.69 4.24 -4.94
CA THR A 582 9.75 4.60 -3.88
C THR A 582 8.31 4.35 -4.30
N SER A 583 7.34 4.48 -3.41
CA SER A 583 5.90 4.35 -3.70
C SER A 583 5.25 5.71 -4.03
N TYR A 584 4.21 5.70 -4.86
CA TYR A 584 3.36 6.88 -5.08
C TYR A 584 2.50 7.26 -3.87
N ILE A 585 2.31 6.35 -2.91
CA ILE A 585 1.66 6.70 -1.63
C ILE A 585 2.42 7.81 -0.94
N ASN A 586 3.75 7.66 -0.86
CA ASN A 586 4.62 8.61 -0.19
C ASN A 586 5.17 9.69 -1.14
N THR A 587 4.92 9.59 -2.45
CA THR A 587 5.56 10.47 -3.43
C THR A 587 4.57 11.06 -4.42
N SER A 588 4.43 12.38 -4.40
CA SER A 588 3.71 13.12 -5.44
C SER A 588 4.69 13.69 -6.47
N LEU A 589 4.44 13.50 -7.77
CA LEU A 589 5.23 14.15 -8.83
C LEU A 589 4.57 15.46 -9.24
N ILE A 590 5.38 16.52 -9.36
CA ILE A 590 4.90 17.87 -9.64
C ILE A 590 5.55 18.38 -10.91
N TYR A 591 4.70 18.85 -11.82
CA TYR A 591 5.10 19.76 -12.88
C TYR A 591 4.71 21.16 -12.43
N ALA A 592 5.70 22.05 -12.33
CA ALA A 592 5.45 23.47 -12.12
C ALA A 592 6.53 24.30 -12.82
N LYS A 593 6.13 25.39 -13.46
CA LYS A 593 7.07 26.40 -13.98
C LYS A 593 7.68 27.26 -12.88
N ASP A 594 6.93 27.45 -11.81
CA ASP A 594 7.27 28.29 -10.66
C ASP A 594 7.55 27.40 -9.44
N GLU A 595 8.80 27.37 -9.02
CA GLU A 595 9.27 26.59 -7.88
C GLU A 595 8.56 26.99 -6.57
N SER A 596 8.13 28.24 -6.43
CA SER A 596 7.44 28.70 -5.22
C SER A 596 6.10 27.99 -4.99
N LYS A 597 5.45 27.54 -6.08
CA LYS A 597 4.21 26.75 -6.01
C LYS A 597 4.47 25.35 -5.46
N VAL A 598 5.60 24.74 -5.78
CA VAL A 598 6.02 23.44 -5.26
C VAL A 598 6.30 23.54 -3.76
N GLU A 599 6.96 24.62 -3.33
CA GLU A 599 7.18 24.89 -1.90
C GLU A 599 5.86 25.10 -1.16
N ILE A 600 4.89 25.79 -1.75
CA ILE A 600 3.56 25.96 -1.14
C ILE A 600 2.83 24.62 -1.01
N LEU A 601 2.88 23.76 -2.03
CA LEU A 601 2.30 22.41 -1.98
C LEU A 601 2.95 21.58 -0.86
N GLY A 602 4.28 21.56 -0.77
CA GLY A 602 4.99 20.86 0.31
C GLY A 602 4.61 21.36 1.71
N LYS A 603 4.47 22.68 1.91
CA LYS A 603 3.97 23.24 3.20
C LYS A 603 2.56 22.76 3.49
N ALA A 604 1.66 22.89 2.52
CA ALA A 604 0.26 22.56 2.69
C ALA A 604 0.09 21.07 3.03
N PHE A 605 0.81 20.20 2.33
CA PHE A 605 0.82 18.75 2.55
C PHE A 605 1.27 18.40 3.98
N SER A 606 2.29 19.09 4.50
CA SER A 606 2.73 18.95 5.90
C SER A 606 1.86 19.69 6.94
N GLY A 607 0.74 20.29 6.55
CA GLY A 607 -0.14 21.06 7.45
C GLY A 607 0.44 22.41 7.92
N GLN A 608 1.48 22.93 7.27
CA GLN A 608 2.11 24.19 7.63
C GLN A 608 1.36 25.39 7.04
N ASN A 609 1.19 26.43 7.87
CA ASN A 609 0.61 27.70 7.43
C ASN A 609 1.39 28.30 6.25
N ILE A 610 0.68 28.62 5.17
CA ILE A 610 1.25 29.21 3.94
C ILE A 610 1.84 30.61 4.21
N LYS A 611 1.41 31.26 5.30
CA LYS A 611 1.99 32.50 5.81
C LYS A 611 2.98 32.17 6.92
N THR A 612 4.28 32.25 6.59
CA THR A 612 5.48 32.16 7.45
C THR A 612 5.95 30.76 7.91
N GLY A 613 7.19 30.41 7.53
CA GLY A 613 7.89 29.16 7.90
C GLY A 613 8.60 28.54 6.69
N SER A 614 9.82 28.01 6.86
CA SER A 614 10.61 27.37 5.80
C SER A 614 10.14 25.92 5.55
N VAL A 615 9.87 25.54 4.30
CA VAL A 615 10.02 24.13 3.90
C VAL A 615 11.52 23.84 3.95
N TYR A 616 11.92 22.68 4.46
CA TYR A 616 13.27 22.18 4.27
C TYR A 616 13.46 21.86 2.79
N LYS A 617 13.85 22.88 2.04
CA LYS A 617 14.34 22.70 0.70
C LYS A 617 15.66 21.96 0.80
N TYR A 618 15.73 20.77 0.21
CA TYR A 618 16.97 20.03 0.13
C TYR A 618 17.86 20.64 -0.97
N ARG A 619 18.35 21.86 -0.72
CA ARG A 619 19.50 22.43 -1.43
C ARG A 619 20.63 22.43 -0.41
N SER A 620 21.68 21.64 -0.64
CA SER A 620 22.90 21.86 0.12
C SER A 620 23.38 23.28 -0.19
N LEU A 621 23.42 24.11 0.85
CA LEU A 621 24.32 25.26 0.87
C LEU A 621 25.72 24.68 1.05
N ASN A 622 26.57 24.86 0.03
CA ASN A 622 28.05 24.96 0.02
C ASN A 622 28.49 24.67 -1.43
N LYS A 623 29.14 25.51 -2.23
CA LYS A 623 30.34 26.37 -2.01
C LYS A 623 31.44 25.74 -1.18
#